data_AF-A0A2I1HUR8-F1
#
_entry.id   AF-A0A2I1HUR8-F1
#
_cell.length_a   1.000
_cell.length_b   1.000
_cell.length_c   1.000
_cell.angle_alpha   90.00
_cell.angle_beta   90.00
_cell.angle_gamma   90.00
#
_symmetry.space_group_name_H-M   'P 1'
#
loop_
_entity.id
_entity.type
_entity.pdbx_description
1 polymer ?
#
loop_
_entity_poly.entity_id
_entity_poly.type
_entity_poly.pdbx_seq_one_letter_code
_entity_poly.pdbx_strand_id
1 'polypeptide(L)'
;MQTSSEESSTEQNSSNSSTEQPEDGSRKRGKKRVTNNPNPGRGNEFKRISKRVKVKWNERELHALEEGIRQYGKSWTNIKKKYGSEGQVLERRTQTQLKDKARSEFVRRLRDGVELGDFEIMDSI
;
A
#
# COMPACT_ATOMS: atom_id res chain seq x y z
N MET A 1 48.60 -23.67 -28.12
CA MET A 1 47.91 -24.92 -27.75
C MET A 1 47.39 -24.73 -26.34
N GLN A 2 46.06 -24.77 -26.19
CA GLN A 2 45.19 -25.04 -25.01
C GLN A 2 45.75 -24.89 -23.58
N THR A 3 45.04 -24.31 -22.60
CA THR A 3 43.76 -24.82 -22.05
C THR A 3 42.79 -23.73 -21.53
N SER A 4 41.50 -24.00 -21.69
CA SER A 4 40.35 -23.36 -21.04
C SER A 4 40.07 -23.97 -19.66
N SER A 5 39.46 -23.21 -18.75
CA SER A 5 38.51 -23.61 -17.68
C SER A 5 37.86 -22.30 -17.20
N GLU A 6 36.53 -22.06 -17.30
CA GLU A 6 35.44 -22.58 -16.44
C GLU A 6 35.86 -22.52 -14.95
N GLU A 7 35.21 -21.84 -14.01
CA GLU A 7 33.79 -21.63 -13.78
C GLU A 7 33.58 -20.72 -12.53
N SER A 8 32.39 -20.13 -12.48
CA SER A 8 31.63 -19.56 -11.36
C SER A 8 32.09 -19.86 -9.92
N SER A 9 31.99 -18.85 -9.04
CA SER A 9 31.45 -19.06 -7.68
C SER A 9 30.88 -17.77 -7.11
N THR A 10 29.60 -17.87 -6.73
CA THR A 10 28.80 -16.94 -5.95
C THR A 10 29.00 -17.26 -4.48
N GLU A 11 29.38 -16.30 -3.63
CA GLU A 11 29.02 -16.28 -2.20
C GLU A 11 29.03 -14.81 -1.72
N GLN A 12 27.86 -14.24 -1.47
CA GLN A 12 27.28 -14.06 -0.13
C GLN A 12 28.11 -13.15 0.79
N ASN A 13 27.64 -11.91 0.98
CA ASN A 13 27.84 -11.23 2.26
C ASN A 13 26.50 -10.73 2.81
N SER A 14 26.11 -11.40 3.88
CA SER A 14 24.92 -11.18 4.68
C SER A 14 24.96 -9.86 5.45
N SER A 15 23.80 -9.22 5.47
CA SER A 15 23.14 -8.73 6.69
C SER A 15 23.85 -7.70 7.57
N ASN A 16 23.71 -6.42 7.21
CA ASN A 16 23.69 -5.35 8.20
C ASN A 16 22.65 -4.29 7.79
N SER A 17 21.37 -4.54 8.07
CA SER A 17 20.36 -3.48 8.11
C SER A 17 19.69 -3.50 9.47
N SER A 18 20.37 -2.88 10.44
CA SER A 18 19.79 -2.41 11.69
C SER A 18 19.95 -0.90 11.66
N THR A 19 18.92 -0.20 11.21
CA THR A 19 18.78 1.23 11.49
C THR A 19 17.32 1.55 11.77
N GLU A 20 16.97 1.35 13.03
CA GLU A 20 16.37 2.36 13.90
C GLU A 20 15.27 3.25 13.30
N GLN A 21 14.04 3.00 13.74
CA GLN A 21 12.97 4.00 13.76
C GLN A 21 13.34 5.13 14.72
N PRO A 22 13.18 6.40 14.32
CA PRO A 22 12.10 7.24 14.84
C PRO A 22 11.56 8.15 13.70
N GLU A 23 10.51 8.97 13.75
CA GLU A 23 9.65 9.56 14.76
C GLU A 23 8.39 10.17 14.09
N ASP A 24 7.40 10.38 14.95
CA ASP A 24 6.15 11.12 14.82
C ASP A 24 6.14 12.30 13.80
N GLY A 25 5.56 12.05 12.62
CA GLY A 25 5.22 13.07 11.62
C GLY A 25 3.80 13.59 11.78
N SER A 26 3.56 14.37 12.83
CA SER A 26 2.37 15.17 13.12
C SER A 26 1.57 15.64 11.89
N ARG A 27 0.37 15.08 11.72
CA ARG A 27 -0.61 15.52 10.72
C ARG A 27 -1.13 16.91 11.07
N LYS A 28 -0.60 17.95 10.42
CA LYS A 28 -1.10 19.33 10.51
C LYS A 28 -2.58 19.39 10.11
N ARG A 29 -3.48 19.33 11.10
CA ARG A 29 -4.90 19.65 10.93
C ARG A 29 -5.01 21.15 10.68
N GLY A 30 -5.59 21.51 9.53
CA GLY A 30 -5.87 22.89 9.16
C GLY A 30 -6.55 23.66 10.29
N LYS A 31 -5.99 24.83 10.60
CA LYS A 31 -6.41 25.74 11.66
C LYS A 31 -7.77 26.32 11.28
N LYS A 32 -8.85 25.72 11.79
CA LYS A 32 -10.22 26.22 11.57
C LYS A 32 -10.38 27.51 12.38
N ARG A 33 -10.60 28.64 11.69
CA ARG A 33 -10.87 29.95 12.29
C ARG A 33 -12.04 29.82 13.28
N VAL A 34 -11.79 30.17 14.54
CA VAL A 34 -12.82 30.25 15.60
C VAL A 34 -13.57 31.55 15.40
N THR A 35 -14.80 31.48 14.90
CA THR A 35 -15.78 32.56 15.03
C THR A 35 -16.64 32.25 16.25
N ASN A 36 -16.40 32.93 17.37
CA ASN A 36 -17.24 32.83 18.56
C ASN A 36 -18.54 33.60 18.30
N ASN A 37 -19.65 32.88 18.11
CA ASN A 37 -20.99 33.42 18.27
C ASN A 37 -21.90 32.33 18.86
N PRO A 38 -22.26 32.39 20.16
CA PRO A 38 -23.17 31.43 20.74
C PRO A 38 -24.60 31.92 20.50
N ASN A 39 -25.27 31.39 19.47
CA ASN A 39 -26.72 31.44 19.37
C ASN A 39 -27.28 30.06 19.76
N PRO A 40 -27.81 29.87 20.97
CA PRO A 40 -28.39 28.60 21.40
C PRO A 40 -29.86 28.56 20.96
N GLY A 41 -30.11 28.33 19.67
CA GLY A 41 -31.46 28.53 19.17
C GLY A 41 -31.73 27.92 17.81
N ARG A 42 -31.49 26.61 17.65
CA ARG A 42 -32.32 25.71 16.82
C ARG A 42 -31.70 24.32 16.81
N GLY A 43 -32.51 23.32 17.16
CA GLY A 43 -32.15 21.91 17.12
C GLY A 43 -31.65 21.52 15.75
N ASN A 44 -30.36 21.25 15.66
CA ASN A 44 -29.81 20.51 14.55
C ASN A 44 -29.48 19.13 15.09
N GLU A 45 -30.41 18.21 14.89
CA GLU A 45 -30.20 16.77 15.00
C GLU A 45 -29.15 16.38 13.96
N PHE A 46 -27.89 16.70 14.25
CA PHE A 46 -26.75 16.12 13.54
C PHE A 46 -26.77 14.64 13.90
N LYS A 47 -27.60 13.88 13.18
CA LYS A 47 -27.58 12.43 13.12
C LYS A 47 -26.13 12.09 12.87
N ARG A 48 -25.43 11.69 13.94
CA ARG A 48 -23.98 11.46 13.90
C ARG A 48 -23.81 10.33 12.92
N ILE A 49 -23.50 10.65 11.66
CA ILE A 49 -23.23 9.66 10.63
C ILE A 49 -22.08 8.84 11.19
N SER A 50 -22.40 7.63 11.64
CA SER A 50 -21.43 6.72 12.23
C SER A 50 -20.34 6.54 11.16
N LYS A 51 -19.13 6.98 11.49
CA LYS A 51 -18.01 6.98 10.54
C LYS A 51 -17.85 5.55 10.05
N ARG A 52 -18.08 5.31 8.76
CA ARG A 52 -17.94 3.97 8.15
C ARG A 52 -16.56 3.44 8.51
N VAL A 53 -16.51 2.31 9.23
CA VAL A 53 -15.26 1.70 9.68
C VAL A 53 -14.45 1.32 8.44
N LYS A 54 -13.24 1.86 8.31
CA LYS A 54 -12.35 1.56 7.18
C LYS A 54 -11.75 0.18 7.40
N VAL A 55 -12.10 -0.77 6.55
CA VAL A 55 -11.53 -2.13 6.59
C VAL A 55 -10.04 -2.04 6.25
N LYS A 56 -9.19 -2.34 7.25
CA LYS A 56 -7.72 -2.40 7.09
C LYS A 56 -7.34 -3.48 6.08
N TRP A 57 -6.21 -3.30 5.41
CA TRP A 57 -5.63 -4.30 4.53
C TRP A 57 -4.88 -5.34 5.35
N ASN A 58 -5.15 -6.61 5.10
CA ASN A 58 -4.41 -7.71 5.70
C ASN A 58 -3.12 -7.99 4.91
N GLU A 59 -2.13 -8.59 5.56
CA GLU A 59 -0.87 -9.00 4.93
C GLU A 59 -1.11 -10.00 3.79
N ARG A 60 -2.04 -10.95 3.97
CA ARG A 60 -2.45 -11.90 2.92
C ARG A 60 -3.04 -11.21 1.69
N GLU A 61 -3.82 -10.15 1.90
CA GLU A 61 -4.36 -9.34 0.80
C GLU A 61 -3.24 -8.57 0.10
N LEU A 62 -2.26 -8.06 0.86
CA LEU A 62 -1.13 -7.33 0.32
C LEU A 62 -0.24 -8.23 -0.54
N HIS A 63 0.10 -9.41 -0.03
CA HIS A 63 0.88 -10.41 -0.75
C HIS A 63 0.19 -10.86 -2.04
N ALA A 64 -1.13 -11.12 -2.01
CA ALA A 64 -1.87 -11.46 -3.22
C ALA A 64 -1.98 -10.30 -4.21
N LEU A 65 -1.99 -9.06 -3.73
CA LEU A 65 -1.94 -7.89 -4.59
C LEU A 65 -0.57 -7.79 -5.27
N GLU A 66 0.52 -7.98 -4.53
CA GLU A 66 1.90 -7.99 -5.03
C GLU A 66 2.08 -9.09 -6.09
N GLU A 67 1.71 -10.33 -5.77
CA GLU A 67 1.70 -11.46 -6.71
C GLU A 67 0.84 -11.19 -7.95
N GLY A 68 -0.32 -10.56 -7.77
CA GLY A 68 -1.19 -10.17 -8.88
C GLY A 68 -0.54 -9.14 -9.80
N ILE A 69 0.17 -8.17 -9.24
CA ILE A 69 0.92 -7.17 -10.02
C ILE A 69 2.12 -7.82 -10.72
N ARG A 70 2.83 -8.73 -10.05
CA ARG A 70 3.92 -9.52 -10.65
C ARG A 70 3.47 -10.28 -11.89
N GLN A 71 2.29 -10.91 -11.84
CA GLN A 71 1.77 -11.74 -12.93
C GLN A 71 1.06 -10.95 -14.04
N TYR A 72 0.29 -9.91 -13.70
CA TYR A 72 -0.62 -9.23 -14.63
C TYR A 72 -0.33 -7.74 -14.82
N GLY A 73 0.69 -7.20 -14.13
CA GLY A 73 1.05 -5.79 -14.13
C GLY A 73 -0.08 -4.89 -13.60
N LYS A 74 -0.38 -3.81 -14.34
CA LYS A 74 -1.45 -2.86 -14.01
C LYS A 74 -2.86 -3.33 -14.42
N SER A 75 -3.02 -4.61 -14.76
CA SER A 75 -4.31 -5.18 -15.19
C SER A 75 -5.21 -5.53 -14.00
N TRP A 76 -5.69 -4.52 -13.29
CA TRP A 76 -6.45 -4.69 -12.05
C TRP A 76 -7.70 -5.57 -12.18
N THR A 77 -8.34 -5.59 -13.36
CA THR A 77 -9.51 -6.43 -13.67
C THR A 77 -9.11 -7.90 -13.64
N ASN A 78 -7.98 -8.24 -14.25
CA ASN A 78 -7.46 -9.60 -14.28
C ASN A 78 -7.06 -10.05 -12.88
N ILE A 79 -6.40 -9.18 -12.11
CA ILE A 79 -6.05 -9.47 -10.72
C ILE A 79 -7.32 -9.74 -9.91
N LYS A 80 -8.34 -8.88 -10.02
CA LYS A 80 -9.61 -9.07 -9.32
C LYS A 80 -10.33 -10.36 -9.76
N LYS A 81 -10.27 -10.72 -11.04
CA LYS A 81 -10.88 -11.95 -11.58
C LYS A 81 -10.19 -13.22 -11.07
N LYS A 82 -8.88 -13.17 -10.81
CA LYS A 82 -8.08 -14.33 -10.37
C LYS A 82 -8.04 -14.49 -8.86
N TYR A 83 -7.81 -13.38 -8.14
CA TYR A 83 -7.60 -13.36 -6.69
C TYR A 83 -8.81 -12.87 -5.90
N GLY A 84 -9.90 -12.50 -6.58
CA GLY A 84 -11.09 -11.94 -5.94
C GLY A 84 -12.38 -12.70 -6.22
N SER A 85 -12.28 -13.94 -6.71
CA SER A 85 -13.36 -14.92 -6.73
C SER A 85 -13.76 -15.34 -5.31
N GLU A 86 -14.91 -16.01 -5.17
CA GLU A 86 -15.40 -16.51 -3.89
C GLU A 86 -14.36 -17.40 -3.19
N GLY A 87 -14.09 -17.13 -1.91
CA GLY A 87 -13.10 -17.85 -1.11
C GLY A 87 -11.66 -17.37 -1.28
N GLN A 88 -11.40 -16.40 -2.15
CA GLN A 88 -10.07 -15.82 -2.34
C GLN A 88 -9.81 -14.62 -1.43
N VAL A 89 -8.54 -14.31 -1.21
CA VAL A 89 -8.14 -13.27 -0.26
C VAL A 89 -8.58 -11.86 -0.66
N LEU A 90 -8.72 -11.54 -1.96
CA LEU A 90 -9.18 -10.24 -2.44
C LEU A 90 -10.69 -10.21 -2.76
N GLU A 91 -11.47 -11.18 -2.30
CA GLU A 91 -12.92 -11.28 -2.56
C GLU A 91 -13.64 -9.97 -2.19
N ARG A 92 -13.32 -9.42 -1.02
CA ARG A 92 -13.95 -8.20 -0.47
C ARG A 92 -13.40 -6.90 -1.06
N ARG A 93 -12.38 -6.97 -1.91
CA ARG A 93 -11.73 -5.79 -2.51
C ARG A 93 -12.22 -5.53 -3.92
N THR A 94 -12.40 -4.27 -4.26
CA THR A 94 -12.74 -3.87 -5.64
C THR A 94 -11.49 -3.55 -6.44
N GLN A 95 -11.59 -3.60 -7.78
CA GLN A 95 -10.51 -3.25 -8.69
C GLN A 95 -9.88 -1.88 -8.37
N THR A 96 -10.72 -0.88 -8.09
CA THR A 96 -10.28 0.46 -7.69
C THR A 96 -9.48 0.44 -6.40
N GLN A 97 -9.91 -0.34 -5.40
CA GLN A 97 -9.19 -0.48 -4.15
C GLN A 97 -7.81 -1.12 -4.35
N LEU A 98 -7.69 -2.10 -5.26
CA LEU A 98 -6.39 -2.70 -5.61
C LEU A 98 -5.44 -1.64 -6.16
N LYS A 99 -5.91 -0.86 -7.16
CA LYS A 99 -5.14 0.22 -7.78
C LYS A 99 -4.69 1.27 -6.77
N ASP A 100 -5.62 1.75 -5.94
CA ASP A 100 -5.32 2.80 -4.95
C ASP A 100 -4.39 2.29 -3.84
N LYS A 101 -4.52 1.01 -3.46
CA LYS A 101 -3.61 0.39 -2.50
C LYS A 101 -2.22 0.22 -3.07
N ALA A 102 -2.08 -0.25 -4.31
CA ALA A 102 -0.79 -0.41 -4.97
C ALA A 102 -0.05 0.94 -5.08
N ARG A 103 -0.75 2.00 -5.49
CA ARG A 103 -0.19 3.36 -5.50
C ARG A 103 0.23 3.82 -4.10
N SER A 104 -0.60 3.56 -3.09
CA SER A 104 -0.29 3.94 -1.71
C SER A 104 0.93 3.18 -1.16
N GLU A 105 1.08 1.90 -1.49
CA GLU A 105 2.24 1.10 -1.09
C GLU A 105 3.51 1.53 -1.83
N PHE A 106 3.44 1.81 -3.12
CA PHE A 106 4.56 2.35 -3.87
C PHE A 106 5.09 3.64 -3.24
N VAL A 107 4.21 4.63 -2.99
CA VAL A 107 4.58 5.90 -2.36
C VAL A 107 5.12 5.69 -0.94
N ARG A 108 4.54 4.74 -0.19
CA ARG A 108 5.01 4.40 1.15
C ARG A 108 6.42 3.81 1.12
N ARG A 109 6.66 2.79 0.28
CA ARG A 109 7.96 2.12 0.13
C ARG A 109 9.03 3.09 -0.37
N LEU A 110 8.69 3.93 -1.36
CA LEU A 110 9.58 4.98 -1.86
C LEU A 110 10.00 5.97 -0.78
N ARG A 111 9.05 6.43 0.05
CA ARG A 111 9.35 7.34 1.16
C ARG A 111 10.15 6.67 2.26
N ASP A 112 9.79 5.44 2.61
CA ASP A 112 10.40 4.69 3.71
C ASP A 112 11.76 4.08 3.30
N GLY A 113 12.19 4.23 2.04
CA GLY A 113 13.45 3.67 1.52
C GLY A 113 13.44 2.13 1.44
N VAL A 114 12.26 1.53 1.42
CA VAL A 114 12.07 0.08 1.35
C VAL A 114 12.03 -0.35 -0.12
N GLU A 115 12.57 -1.53 -0.41
CA GLU A 115 12.53 -2.14 -1.75
C GLU A 115 11.13 -2.09 -2.35
N LEU A 116 11.00 -1.50 -3.55
CA LEU A 116 9.72 -1.28 -4.23
C LEU A 116 9.04 -2.60 -4.59
N GLY A 117 9.82 -3.66 -4.86
CA GLY A 117 9.33 -4.96 -5.31
C GLY A 117 8.53 -4.84 -6.61
N ASP A 118 7.51 -5.68 -6.79
CA ASP A 118 6.67 -5.68 -7.98
C ASP A 118 5.85 -4.38 -8.17
N PHE A 119 5.82 -3.50 -7.16
CA PHE A 119 5.19 -2.19 -7.28
C PHE A 119 6.01 -1.18 -8.10
N GLU A 120 7.25 -1.48 -8.46
CA GLU A 120 8.09 -0.63 -9.33
C GLU A 120 7.38 -0.27 -10.65
N ILE A 121 6.54 -1.17 -11.17
CA ILE A 121 5.77 -0.90 -12.38
C ILE A 121 4.91 0.38 -12.26
N MET A 122 4.57 0.83 -11.04
CA MET A 122 3.84 2.09 -10.80
C MET A 122 4.62 3.34 -11.18
N ASP A 123 5.96 3.30 -11.18
CA ASP A 123 6.82 4.44 -11.53
C ASP A 123 6.74 4.78 -13.03
N SER A 124 6.55 3.75 -13.86
CA SER A 124 6.45 3.89 -15.31
C SER A 124 5.09 4.46 -15.72
N ILE A 125 4.96 5.79 -15.71
CA ILE A 125 3.84 6.57 -16.29
C ILE A 125 4.38 7.45 -17.41
#